data_AF-A0A535BFG0-F1
#
_entry.id   AF-A0A535BFG0-F1
#
_cell.length_a   1.000
_cell.length_b   1.000
_cell.length_c   1.000
_cell.angle_alpha   90.00
_cell.angle_beta   90.00
_cell.angle_gamma   90.00
#
_symmetry.space_group_name_H-M   'P 1'
#
loop_
_entity.id
_entity.type
_entity.pdbx_description
1 polymer ?
#
loop_
_entity_poly.entity_id
_entity_poly.type
_entity_poly.pdbx_seq_one_letter_code
_entity_poly.pdbx_strand_id
1 'polypeptide(L)' 'MEKIDPQQDYERLKRFTPGQRITFKGKPYTIQHRTTLASGEAAVVLQGEKEQFVIGANRFLAGIESVR' A
#
# COMPACT_ATOMS: atom_id res chain seq x y z
N MET A 1 -6.85 19.74 5.29
CA MET A 1 -6.87 19.02 3.99
C MET A 1 -5.49 18.43 3.79
N GLU A 2 -5.33 17.11 3.93
CA GLU A 2 -4.10 16.45 3.46
C GLU A 2 -4.03 16.62 1.94
N LYS A 3 -2.92 17.17 1.45
CA LYS A 3 -2.66 17.27 0.00
C LYS A 3 -2.33 15.86 -0.48
N ILE A 4 -3.25 15.24 -1.22
CA ILE A 4 -2.94 14.05 -2.00
C ILE A 4 -1.96 14.51 -3.08
N ASP A 5 -0.71 14.06 -3.00
CA ASP A 5 0.30 14.25 -4.05
C ASP A 5 0.50 12.88 -4.74
N PRO A 6 -0.24 12.62 -5.83
CA PRO A 6 -0.28 11.30 -6.45
C PRO A 6 1.10 10.84 -6.93
N GLN A 7 1.96 11.79 -7.31
CA GLN A 7 3.29 11.50 -7.82
C GLN A 7 4.23 11.11 -6.69
N GLN A 8 4.22 11.86 -5.58
CA GLN A 8 5.02 11.53 -4.42
C GLN A 8 4.58 10.19 -3.80
N ASP A 9 3.27 9.95 -3.71
CA ASP A 9 2.72 8.69 -3.21
C ASP A 9 3.11 7.51 -4.10
N TYR A 10 3.06 7.69 -5.43
CA TYR A 10 3.50 6.68 -6.39
C TYR A 10 4.99 6.33 -6.21
N GLU A 11 5.88 7.34 -6.10
CA GLU A 11 7.31 7.10 -5.85
C GLU A 11 7.53 6.37 -4.52
N ARG A 12 6.80 6.73 -3.46
CA ARG A 12 6.87 6.04 -2.16
C ARG A 12 6.33 4.62 -2.23
N LEU A 13 5.43 4.30 -3.14
CA LEU A 13 4.97 2.94 -3.38
C LEU A 13 5.96 2.11 -4.22
N LYS A 14 6.89 2.73 -4.95
CA LYS A 14 7.86 1.98 -5.79
C LYS A 14 8.76 1.04 -4.98
N ARG A 15 9.11 1.41 -3.75
CA ARG A 15 9.89 0.56 -2.83
C ARG A 15 9.17 -0.71 -2.40
N PHE A 16 7.86 -0.80 -2.65
CA PHE A 16 7.03 -1.96 -2.37
C PHE A 16 6.81 -2.74 -3.66
N THR A 17 7.36 -3.95 -3.70
CA THR A 17 7.34 -4.80 -4.88
C THR A 17 6.30 -5.92 -4.73
N PRO A 18 5.62 -6.32 -5.82
CA PRO A 18 4.82 -7.55 -5.83
C PRO A 18 5.60 -8.74 -5.27
N GLY A 19 4.97 -9.53 -4.40
CA GLY A 19 5.57 -10.66 -3.69
C GLY A 19 6.27 -10.28 -2.37
N GLN A 20 6.48 -9.00 -2.09
CA GLN A 20 7.08 -8.56 -0.83
C GLN A 20 6.11 -8.75 0.34
N ARG A 21 6.61 -9.36 1.42
CA ARG A 21 5.90 -9.45 2.70
C ARG A 21 6.15 -8.21 3.53
N ILE A 22 5.09 -7.64 4.09
CA ILE A 22 5.11 -6.46 4.94
C ILE A 22 4.22 -6.69 6.16
N THR A 23 4.45 -5.93 7.22
CA THR A 23 3.53 -5.84 8.35
C THR A 23 2.69 -4.59 8.18
N PHE A 24 1.37 -4.74 8.12
CA PHE A 24 0.43 -3.65 8.04
C PHE A 24 -0.52 -3.73 9.25
N LYS A 25 -0.49 -2.71 10.11
CA LYS A 25 -1.25 -2.63 11.36
C LYS A 25 -1.10 -3.90 12.23
N GLY A 26 0.15 -4.31 12.48
CA GLY A 26 0.47 -5.51 13.27
C GLY A 26 0.14 -6.86 12.63
N LYS A 27 -0.31 -6.92 11.37
CA LYS A 27 -0.60 -8.18 10.67
C LYS A 27 0.25 -8.36 9.41
N PRO A 28 0.71 -9.59 9.10
CA PRO A 28 1.50 -9.84 7.90
C PRO A 28 0.61 -9.86 6.66
N TYR A 29 1.05 -9.18 5.60
CA TYR A 29 0.44 -9.22 4.28
C TYR A 29 1.50 -9.33 3.20
N THR A 30 1.10 -9.84 2.04
CA THR A 30 1.91 -9.82 0.83
C THR A 30 1.36 -8.77 -0.13
N ILE A 31 2.24 -7.96 -0.71
CA ILE A 31 1.86 -7.03 -1.78
C ILE A 31 1.63 -7.85 -3.04
N GLN A 32 0.41 -7.82 -3.58
CA GLN A 32 0.08 -8.50 -4.83
C GLN A 32 0.41 -7.62 -6.04
N HIS A 33 -0.11 -6.40 -6.04
CA HIS A 33 0.15 -5.45 -7.12
C HIS A 33 -0.07 -4.01 -6.65
N ARG A 34 0.45 -3.07 -7.43
CA ARG A 34 0.17 -1.64 -7.30
C ARG A 34 -0.93 -1.28 -8.29
N THR A 35 -1.84 -0.42 -7.88
CA THR A 35 -3.00 0.00 -8.67
C THR A 35 -3.30 1.48 -8.42
N THR A 36 -4.35 2.00 -9.05
CA THR A 36 -4.83 3.36 -8.87
C THR A 36 -6.33 3.30 -8.58
N LEU A 37 -6.78 3.99 -7.54
CA LEU A 37 -8.21 4.09 -7.21
C LEU A 37 -8.94 4.96 -8.24
N ALA A 38 -10.27 4.86 -8.27
CA ALA A 38 -11.11 5.70 -9.12
C ALA A 38 -10.94 7.21 -8.85
N SER A 39 -10.46 7.57 -7.65
CA SER A 39 -10.09 8.94 -7.28
C SER A 39 -8.79 9.45 -7.92
N GLY A 40 -8.04 8.59 -8.62
CA GLY A 40 -6.69 8.89 -9.10
C GLY A 40 -5.59 8.68 -8.06
N GLU A 41 -5.93 8.27 -6.82
CA GLU A 41 -4.94 7.99 -5.79
C GLU A 41 -4.19 6.68 -6.08
N ALA A 42 -2.86 6.70 -5.95
CA ALA A 42 -2.06 5.48 -6.01
C ALA A 42 -2.45 4.53 -4.87
N ALA A 43 -2.42 3.22 -5.11
CA ALA A 43 -2.87 2.22 -4.16
C ALA A 43 -2.09 0.91 -4.31
N VAL A 44 -2.23 0.05 -3.31
CA VAL A 44 -1.69 -1.31 -3.33
C VAL A 44 -2.75 -2.32 -2.98
N VAL A 45 -2.59 -3.53 -3.50
CA VAL A 45 -3.42 -4.66 -3.13
C VAL A 45 -2.63 -5.56 -2.19
N LEU A 46 -3.19 -5.76 -1.01
CA LEU A 46 -2.64 -6.60 0.03
C LEU A 46 -3.39 -7.92 0.07
N GLN A 47 -2.64 -9.01 0.14
CA GLN A 47 -3.14 -10.37 0.34
C GLN A 47 -2.69 -10.87 1.72
N GLY A 48 -3.65 -11.16 2.58
CA GLY A 48 -3.47 -11.92 3.81
C GLY A 48 -3.83 -13.39 3.60
N GLU A 49 -3.85 -14.18 4.67
CA GLU A 49 -4.19 -15.60 4.56
C GLU A 49 -5.65 -15.86 4.17
N LYS A 50 -6.57 -15.00 4.62
CA LYS A 50 -8.03 -15.17 4.43
C LYS A 50 -8.71 -13.96 3.78
N GLU A 51 -7.95 -12.92 3.46
CA GLU A 51 -8.49 -11.66 2.98
C GLU A 51 -7.60 -11.03 1.90
N GLN A 52 -8.23 -10.31 0.98
CA GLN A 52 -7.55 -9.47 0.00
C GLN A 52 -8.28 -8.13 -0.07
N PHE A 53 -7.54 -7.03 -0.04
CA PHE A 53 -8.14 -5.70 -0.16
C PHE A 53 -7.21 -4.70 -0.84
N VAL A 54 -7.83 -3.67 -1.41
CA VAL A 54 -7.14 -2.52 -2.01
C VAL A 54 -7.05 -1.41 -0.97
N ILE A 55 -5.89 -0.77 -0.85
CA ILE A 55 -5.68 0.34 0.07
C ILE A 55 -4.91 1.47 -0.60
N GLY A 56 -5.42 2.69 -0.46
CA GLY A 56 -4.77 3.91 -0.95
C GLY A 56 -3.41 4.14 -0.31
N ALA A 57 -2.50 4.77 -1.05
CA ALA A 57 -1.12 5.00 -0.68
C ALA A 57 -1.00 5.67 0.69
N ASN A 58 -1.82 6.69 0.97
CA ASN A 58 -1.76 7.41 2.24
C ASN A 58 -2.10 6.50 3.43
N ARG A 59 -3.19 5.74 3.32
CA ARG A 59 -3.62 4.80 4.36
C ARG A 59 -2.65 3.63 4.51
N PHE A 60 -2.07 3.17 3.42
CA PHE A 60 -1.05 2.15 3.42
C PHE A 60 0.22 2.63 4.13
N LEU A 61 0.79 3.74 3.68
CA LEU A 61 2.03 4.31 4.19
C LEU A 61 1.94 4.73 5.67
N ALA A 62 0.75 5.12 6.14
CA ALA A 62 0.51 5.43 7.55
C ALA A 62 0.37 4.18 8.44
N GLY A 63 0.02 3.02 7.87
CA GLY A 63 -0.23 1.79 8.63
C GLY A 63 0.83 0.70 8.45
N ILE A 64 1.79 0.87 7.55
CA ILE A 64 2.91 -0.06 7.43
C ILE A 64 3.87 0.13 8.61
N GLU A 65 4.23 -0.98 9.21
CA GLU A 65 5.36 -1.05 10.12
C GLU A 65 6.55 -1.44 9.25
N SER A 66 7.48 -0.51 9.05
CA SER A 66 8.64 -0.73 8.18
C SER A 66 9.32 -2.03 8.59
N VAL A 67 9.48 -2.95 7.64
CA VAL A 67 10.34 -4.12 7.82
C VAL A 67 11.75 -3.54 8.00
N ARG A 68 12.32 -3.72 9.20
CA ARG A 68 13.73 -3.43 9.46
C ARG A 68 14.63 -4.33 8.63
#